data_AF-A0A435GS27-F1
#
_entry.id   AF-A0A435GS27-F1
#
_cell.length_a   1.000
_cell.length_b   1.000
_cell.length_c   1.000
_cell.angle_alpha   90.00
_cell.angle_beta   90.00
_cell.angle_gamma   90.00
#
_symmetry.space_group_name_H-M   'P 1'
#
loop_
_entity.id
_entity.type
_entity.pdbx_description
1 polymer ?
#
loop_
_entity_poly.entity_id
_entity_poly.type
_entity_poly.pdbx_seq_one_letter_code
_entity_poly.pdbx_strand_id
1 'polypeptide(L)'
;MSSAAASSPVPGGFGLRRALVRNRGALIAAAVLAILLFVVDWISAGPLTYFDVSFLSSGGATSALAAIGQTIVILSGGFDLSAGAVISLVNAVLASSMDPMAPGASILLWTTVGIGVGMAVGAFNGFFIAVLRMQPIVVTLSTMFILQGVTLLVMDKPGGFVSPDLGTFYL
;
A
#
# COMPACT_ATOMS: atom_id res chain seq x y z
N MET A 1 -67.77 5.23 3.61
CA MET A 1 -66.93 4.75 2.49
C MET A 1 -65.53 5.34 2.69
N SER A 2 -64.85 4.91 3.76
CA SER A 2 -63.65 4.07 3.77
C SER A 2 -62.48 4.63 2.96
N SER A 3 -61.68 5.46 3.63
CA SER A 3 -60.36 5.92 3.20
C SER A 3 -59.34 4.81 3.47
N ALA A 4 -58.85 4.15 2.42
CA ALA A 4 -57.75 3.20 2.52
C ALA A 4 -56.42 3.95 2.63
N ALA A 5 -55.86 4.00 3.84
CA ALA A 5 -54.50 4.45 4.08
C ALA A 5 -53.52 3.45 3.46
N ALA A 6 -52.78 3.90 2.44
CA ALA A 6 -51.65 3.16 1.89
C ALA A 6 -50.51 3.17 2.92
N SER A 7 -50.28 2.03 3.58
CA SER A 7 -49.12 1.82 4.43
C SER A 7 -47.88 1.67 3.54
N SER A 8 -46.94 2.61 3.65
CA SER A 8 -45.61 2.49 3.03
C SER A 8 -44.86 1.28 3.60
N PRO A 9 -44.19 0.46 2.78
CA PRO A 9 -43.47 -0.70 3.27
C PRO A 9 -42.29 -0.26 4.15
N VAL A 10 -42.27 -0.77 5.39
CA VAL A 10 -41.15 -0.61 6.32
C VAL A 10 -39.90 -1.26 5.71
N PRO A 11 -38.73 -0.61 5.65
CA PRO A 11 -37.50 -1.24 5.14
C PRO A 11 -37.03 -2.32 6.12
N GLY A 12 -37.42 -3.57 5.86
CA GLY A 12 -37.08 -4.72 6.70
C GLY A 12 -35.60 -5.14 6.59
N GLY A 13 -35.09 -5.75 7.65
CA GLY A 13 -33.70 -6.20 7.89
C GLY A 13 -33.05 -7.16 6.87
N PHE A 14 -33.64 -7.34 5.70
CA PHE A 14 -33.05 -8.05 4.55
C PHE A 14 -31.88 -7.28 3.91
N GLY A 15 -31.83 -5.94 4.06
CA GLY A 15 -30.72 -5.12 3.57
C GLY A 15 -29.40 -5.41 4.28
N LEU A 16 -29.44 -5.63 5.60
CA LEU A 16 -28.24 -5.86 6.42
C LEU A 16 -27.60 -7.22 6.11
N ARG A 17 -28.40 -8.29 6.01
CA ARG A 17 -27.88 -9.61 5.60
C ARG A 17 -27.31 -9.61 4.18
N ARG A 18 -27.93 -8.90 3.23
CA ARG A 18 -27.40 -8.75 1.87
C ARG A 18 -26.10 -7.94 1.83
N ALA A 19 -26.03 -6.85 2.61
CA ALA A 19 -24.82 -6.04 2.75
C ALA A 19 -23.67 -6.84 3.40
N LEU A 20 -23.96 -7.63 4.44
CA LEU A 20 -22.99 -8.50 5.11
C LEU A 20 -22.47 -9.60 4.18
N VAL A 21 -23.34 -10.21 3.36
CA VAL A 21 -22.94 -11.23 2.38
C VAL A 21 -22.13 -10.63 1.23
N ARG A 22 -22.43 -9.39 0.82
CA ARG A 22 -21.71 -8.67 -0.24
C ARG A 22 -20.31 -8.22 0.18
N ASN A 23 -20.12 -7.91 1.47
CA ASN A 23 -18.85 -7.41 2.01
C ASN A 23 -18.08 -8.46 2.83
N ARG A 24 -18.32 -9.77 2.59
CA ARG A 24 -17.67 -10.86 3.35
C ARG A 24 -16.16 -10.73 3.42
N GLY A 25 -15.50 -10.37 2.32
CA GLY A 25 -14.04 -10.19 2.30
C GLY A 25 -13.57 -9.09 3.26
N ALA A 26 -14.21 -7.92 3.22
CA ALA A 26 -13.91 -6.81 4.12
C ALA A 26 -14.22 -7.15 5.59
N LEU A 27 -15.31 -7.90 5.84
CA LEU A 27 -15.67 -8.35 7.18
C LEU A 27 -14.66 -9.36 7.73
N ILE A 28 -14.19 -10.30 6.91
CA ILE A 28 -13.14 -11.24 7.28
C ILE A 28 -11.86 -10.46 7.59
N ALA A 29 -11.45 -9.52 6.74
CA ALA A 29 -10.27 -8.70 6.98
C ALA A 29 -10.38 -7.89 8.28
N ALA A 30 -11.54 -7.27 8.55
CA ALA A 30 -11.79 -6.53 9.79
C ALA A 30 -11.78 -7.45 11.02
N ALA A 31 -12.36 -8.64 10.93
CA ALA A 31 -12.33 -9.63 12.01
C ALA A 31 -10.91 -10.12 12.29
N VAL A 32 -10.14 -10.42 11.25
CA VAL A 32 -8.73 -10.82 11.36
C VAL A 32 -7.92 -9.68 11.99
N LEU A 33 -8.09 -8.44 11.54
CA LEU A 33 -7.42 -7.28 12.13
C LEU A 33 -7.76 -7.12 13.62
N ALA A 34 -9.04 -7.21 13.99
CA ALA A 34 -9.47 -7.10 15.39
C ALA A 34 -8.87 -8.21 16.27
N ILE A 35 -8.81 -9.45 15.76
CA ILE A 35 -8.16 -10.57 16.46
C ILE A 35 -6.67 -10.30 16.63
N LEU A 36 -5.98 -9.83 15.58
CA LEU A 36 -4.55 -9.52 15.66
C LEU A 36 -4.28 -8.40 16.66
N LEU A 37 -5.09 -7.33 16.67
CA LEU A 37 -4.95 -6.25 17.65
C LEU A 37 -5.18 -6.74 19.08
N PHE A 38 -6.20 -7.59 19.30
CA PHE A 38 -6.43 -8.21 20.59
C PHE A 38 -5.25 -9.08 21.05
N VAL A 39 -4.67 -9.87 20.14
CA VAL A 39 -3.49 -10.69 20.43
C VAL A 39 -2.29 -9.81 20.79
N VAL A 40 -2.10 -8.68 20.09
CA VAL A 40 -1.03 -7.72 20.42
C VAL A 40 -1.25 -7.12 21.80
N ASP A 41 -2.47 -6.68 22.14
CA ASP A 41 -2.83 -6.14 23.46
C ASP A 41 -2.59 -7.19 24.57
N TRP A 42 -2.96 -8.44 24.31
CA TRP A 42 -2.82 -9.54 25.26
C TRP A 42 -1.37 -9.93 25.55
N ILE A 43 -0.50 -9.87 24.54
CA ILE A 43 0.93 -10.22 24.69
C ILE A 43 1.74 -9.03 25.22
N SER A 44 1.29 -7.81 24.95
CA SER A 44 2.01 -6.59 25.33
C SER A 44 1.95 -6.36 26.84
N ALA A 45 3.03 -5.83 27.40
CA ALA A 45 3.13 -5.52 28.84
C ALA A 45 2.25 -4.31 29.26
N GLY A 46 1.62 -3.62 28.31
CA GLY A 46 0.74 -2.48 28.53
C GLY A 46 -0.37 -2.40 27.47
N PRO A 47 -1.41 -1.58 27.72
CA PRO A 47 -2.56 -1.46 26.81
C PRO A 47 -2.16 -0.83 25.48
N LEU A 48 -2.87 -1.18 24.42
CA LEU A 48 -2.74 -0.53 23.12
C LEU A 48 -2.90 0.99 23.24
N THR A 49 -1.84 1.72 22.89
CA THR A 49 -1.84 3.18 22.91
C THR A 49 -2.18 3.77 21.54
N TYR A 50 -2.55 5.05 21.52
CA TYR A 50 -2.69 5.80 20.27
C TYR A 50 -1.39 5.76 19.44
N PHE A 51 -0.23 5.79 20.10
CA PHE A 51 1.06 5.73 19.43
C PHE A 51 1.24 4.40 18.69
N ASP A 52 0.90 3.27 19.32
CA ASP A 52 1.04 1.94 18.70
C ASP A 52 0.16 1.83 17.45
N VAL A 53 -1.10 2.23 17.57
CA VAL A 53 -2.06 2.21 16.45
C VAL A 53 -1.63 3.15 15.33
N SER A 54 -1.14 4.35 15.66
CA SER A 54 -0.65 5.30 14.67
C SER A 54 0.59 4.78 13.95
N PHE A 55 1.52 4.15 14.68
CA PHE A 55 2.72 3.54 14.13
C PHE A 55 2.39 2.38 13.18
N LEU A 56 1.51 1.47 13.60
CA LEU A 56 1.00 0.35 12.77
C LEU A 56 0.29 0.85 11.51
N SER A 57 -0.55 1.88 11.65
CA SER A 57 -1.30 2.46 10.53
C SER A 57 -0.38 3.14 9.52
N SER A 58 0.61 3.90 10.00
CA SER A 58 1.61 4.57 9.16
C SER A 58 2.47 3.55 8.41
N GLY A 59 2.89 2.46 9.06
CA GLY A 59 3.60 1.37 8.39
C GLY A 59 2.76 0.62 7.35
N GLY A 60 1.46 0.45 7.62
CA GLY A 60 0.51 -0.19 6.71
C GLY A 60 0.09 0.67 5.52
N ALA A 61 0.13 2.00 5.65
CA ALA A 61 -0.30 2.94 4.63
C ALA A 61 0.44 2.74 3.30
N THR A 62 1.75 2.50 3.35
CA THR A 62 2.57 2.23 2.15
C THR A 62 2.10 0.99 1.40
N SER A 63 1.81 -0.11 2.12
CA SER A 63 1.28 -1.34 1.52
C SER A 63 -0.14 -1.15 0.98
N ALA A 64 -0.97 -0.36 1.66
CA ALA A 64 -2.32 -0.04 1.20
C ALA A 64 -2.30 0.76 -0.10
N LEU A 65 -1.44 1.78 -0.21
CA LEU A 65 -1.23 2.55 -1.44
C LEU A 65 -0.73 1.67 -2.59
N ALA A 66 0.22 0.78 -2.31
CA ALA A 66 0.71 -0.18 -3.29
C ALA A 66 -0.40 -1.13 -3.77
N ALA A 67 -1.25 -1.62 -2.87
CA ALA A 67 -2.38 -2.49 -3.22
C ALA A 67 -3.43 -1.78 -4.09
N ILE A 68 -3.67 -0.49 -3.84
CA ILE A 68 -4.54 0.33 -4.70
C ILE A 68 -3.97 0.38 -6.12
N GLY A 69 -2.67 0.65 -6.28
CA GLY A 69 -2.01 0.62 -7.58
C GLY A 69 -2.08 -0.76 -8.25
N GLN A 70 -1.83 -1.82 -7.48
CA GLN A 70 -1.88 -3.21 -7.96
C GLN A 70 -3.26 -3.61 -8.48
N THR A 71 -4.33 -2.99 -7.97
CA THR A 71 -5.69 -3.25 -8.45
C THR A 71 -5.80 -2.97 -9.96
N ILE A 72 -5.19 -1.89 -10.44
CA ILE A 72 -5.20 -1.54 -11.88
C ILE A 72 -4.46 -2.60 -12.70
N VAL A 73 -3.33 -3.11 -12.18
CA VAL A 73 -2.54 -4.17 -12.84
C VAL A 73 -3.34 -5.46 -12.97
N ILE A 74 -4.01 -5.89 -11.90
CA ILE A 74 -4.82 -7.11 -11.89
C ILE A 74 -6.05 -6.96 -12.80
N LEU A 75 -6.72 -5.81 -12.76
CA LEU A 75 -7.86 -5.53 -13.64
C LEU A 75 -7.47 -5.55 -15.13
N SER A 76 -6.22 -5.23 -15.44
CA SER A 76 -5.66 -5.32 -16.79
C SER A 76 -5.29 -6.76 -17.20
N GLY A 77 -5.52 -7.75 -16.34
CA GLY A 77 -5.16 -9.16 -16.57
C GLY A 77 -3.70 -9.49 -16.29
N GLY A 78 -2.96 -8.56 -15.66
CA GLY A 78 -1.56 -8.73 -15.29
C GLY A 78 -1.34 -9.15 -13.84
N PHE A 79 -0.08 -9.33 -13.48
CA PHE A 79 0.37 -9.48 -12.10
C PHE A 79 1.72 -8.80 -11.94
N ASP A 80 1.90 -8.00 -10.90
CA ASP A 80 3.19 -7.37 -10.59
C ASP A 80 3.69 -7.75 -9.18
N LEU A 81 4.78 -8.53 -9.12
CA LEU A 81 5.47 -8.86 -7.87
C LEU A 81 6.53 -7.81 -7.48
N SER A 82 6.92 -6.93 -8.41
CA SER A 82 8.04 -6.00 -8.24
C SER A 82 7.72 -4.77 -7.40
N ALA A 83 6.45 -4.47 -7.15
CA ALA A 83 6.02 -3.27 -6.40
C ALA A 83 6.71 -3.12 -5.03
N GLY A 84 6.89 -4.22 -4.29
CA GLY A 84 7.61 -4.19 -3.02
C GLY A 84 9.09 -3.80 -3.19
N ALA A 85 9.76 -4.35 -4.21
CA ALA A 85 11.15 -4.01 -4.50
C ALA A 85 11.32 -2.57 -5.03
N VAL A 86 10.32 -2.05 -5.75
CA VAL A 86 10.27 -0.62 -6.14
C VAL A 86 10.22 0.27 -4.89
N ILE A 87 9.34 -0.03 -3.93
CA ILE A 87 9.23 0.72 -2.68
C ILE A 87 10.56 0.68 -1.92
N SER A 88 11.20 -0.49 -1.82
CA SER A 88 12.52 -0.62 -1.20
C SER A 88 13.59 0.22 -1.89
N LEU A 89 13.64 0.20 -3.23
CA LEU A 89 14.61 0.97 -3.98
C LEU A 89 14.40 2.48 -3.80
N VAL A 90 13.15 2.96 -3.89
CA VAL A 90 12.82 4.38 -3.67
C VAL A 90 13.24 4.79 -2.26
N ASN A 91 12.92 3.99 -1.24
CA ASN A 91 13.35 4.27 0.13
C ASN A 91 14.88 4.33 0.26
N ALA A 92 15.62 3.39 -0.34
CA ALA A 92 17.07 3.40 -0.30
C ALA A 92 17.68 4.62 -0.99
N VAL A 93 17.14 5.03 -2.14
CA VAL A 93 17.58 6.24 -2.86
C VAL A 93 17.35 7.49 -2.01
N LEU A 94 16.15 7.64 -1.45
CA LEU A 94 15.82 8.78 -0.58
C LEU A 94 16.74 8.81 0.64
N ALA A 95 16.83 7.70 1.36
CA ALA A 95 17.60 7.62 2.59
C ALA A 95 19.12 7.82 2.37
N SER A 96 19.67 7.40 1.23
CA SER A 96 21.10 7.57 0.90
C SER A 96 21.45 8.96 0.38
N SER A 97 20.48 9.68 -0.21
CA SER A 97 20.78 10.88 -1.01
C SER A 97 20.22 12.17 -0.42
N MET A 98 19.32 12.12 0.56
CA MET A 98 18.82 13.33 1.23
C MET A 98 19.87 13.93 2.16
N ASP A 99 20.08 15.24 2.05
CA ASP A 99 21.01 16.00 2.90
C ASP A 99 20.32 16.45 4.20
N PRO A 100 20.84 16.05 5.38
CA PRO A 100 20.35 16.53 6.68
C PRO A 100 20.44 18.05 6.86
N MET A 101 21.35 18.74 6.15
CA MET A 101 21.57 20.18 6.28
C MET A 101 20.65 21.03 5.38
N ALA A 102 19.93 20.42 4.43
CA ALA A 102 19.03 21.10 3.52
C ALA A 102 17.66 20.40 3.38
N PRO A 103 16.90 20.21 4.49
CA PRO A 103 15.65 19.45 4.49
C PRO A 103 14.54 20.07 3.62
N GLY A 104 14.56 21.39 3.41
CA GLY A 104 13.52 22.08 2.62
C GLY A 104 13.61 21.87 1.10
N ALA A 105 14.77 21.52 0.55
CA ALA A 105 14.95 21.27 -0.89
C ALA A 105 14.39 19.90 -1.35
N SER A 106 13.86 19.12 -0.41
CA SER A 106 13.82 17.68 -0.53
C SER A 106 12.46 17.15 -1.01
N ILE A 107 11.33 17.75 -0.59
CA ILE A 107 10.02 17.09 -0.77
C ILE A 107 9.65 16.95 -2.25
N LEU A 108 9.52 18.07 -2.97
CA LEU A 108 9.05 18.02 -4.36
C LEU A 108 9.99 17.21 -5.25
N LEU A 109 11.31 17.43 -5.08
CA LEU A 109 12.35 16.77 -5.85
C LEU A 109 12.37 15.25 -5.60
N TRP A 110 12.43 14.82 -4.35
CA TRP A 110 12.50 13.38 -4.04
C TRP A 110 11.18 12.65 -4.32
N THR A 111 10.04 13.35 -4.19
CA THR A 111 8.75 12.82 -4.67
C THR A 111 8.76 12.61 -6.19
N THR A 112 9.28 13.56 -6.97
CA THR A 112 9.40 13.37 -8.43
C THR A 112 10.35 12.24 -8.79
N VAL A 113 11.46 12.10 -8.07
CA VAL A 113 12.39 10.97 -8.25
C VAL A 113 11.70 9.64 -7.95
N GLY A 114 10.97 9.53 -6.84
CA GLY A 114 10.24 8.31 -6.47
C GLY A 114 9.19 7.91 -7.52
N ILE A 115 8.39 8.88 -7.98
CA ILE A 115 7.43 8.66 -9.08
C ILE A 115 8.16 8.25 -10.36
N GLY A 116 9.28 8.89 -10.68
CA GLY A 116 10.12 8.58 -11.83
C GLY A 116 10.63 7.13 -11.83
N VAL A 117 11.13 6.65 -10.69
CA VAL A 117 11.57 5.25 -10.53
C VAL A 117 10.40 4.29 -10.75
N GLY A 118 9.25 4.56 -10.12
CA GLY A 118 8.05 3.74 -10.31
C GLY A 118 7.57 3.69 -11.77
N MET A 119 7.54 4.83 -12.45
CA MET A 119 7.19 4.89 -13.87
C MET A 119 8.19 4.15 -14.76
N ALA A 120 9.50 4.29 -14.49
CA ALA A 120 10.53 3.61 -15.25
C ALA A 120 10.42 2.08 -15.13
N VAL A 121 10.22 1.58 -13.91
CA VAL A 121 10.02 0.15 -13.66
C VAL A 121 8.71 -0.34 -14.28
N GLY A 122 7.63 0.42 -14.13
CA GLY A 122 6.34 0.09 -14.74
C GLY A 122 6.42 0.02 -16.26
N ALA A 123 7.12 0.98 -16.90
CA ALA A 123 7.36 0.99 -18.33
C ALA A 123 8.24 -0.20 -18.77
N PHE A 124 9.28 -0.53 -17.99
CA PHE A 124 10.11 -1.70 -18.24
C PHE A 124 9.27 -2.97 -18.23
N ASN A 125 8.53 -3.25 -17.14
CA ASN A 125 7.65 -4.41 -17.04
C ASN A 125 6.60 -4.43 -18.16
N GLY A 126 5.96 -3.28 -18.39
CA GLY A 126 4.94 -3.11 -19.43
C GLY A 126 5.46 -3.39 -20.83
N PHE A 127 6.70 -3.00 -21.14
CA PHE A 127 7.34 -3.30 -22.43
C PHE A 127 7.50 -4.80 -22.66
N PHE A 128 8.08 -5.54 -21.71
CA PHE A 128 8.26 -7.00 -21.86
C PHE A 128 6.93 -7.76 -21.88
N ILE A 129 5.93 -7.30 -21.12
CA ILE A 129 4.63 -7.97 -21.03
C ILE A 129 3.77 -7.64 -22.26
N ALA A 130 3.56 -6.37 -22.57
CA ALA A 130 2.62 -5.94 -23.61
C ALA A 130 3.19 -6.06 -25.03
N VAL A 131 4.48 -5.75 -25.21
CA VAL A 131 5.12 -5.77 -26.54
C VAL A 131 5.72 -7.13 -26.84
N LEU A 132 6.53 -7.66 -25.91
CA LEU A 132 7.22 -8.95 -26.10
C LEU A 132 6.38 -10.17 -25.70
N ARG A 133 5.17 -9.96 -25.18
CA ARG A 133 4.20 -11.01 -24.83
C ARG A 133 4.76 -12.05 -23.86
N MET A 134 5.66 -11.63 -22.97
CA MET A 134 6.21 -12.49 -21.93
C MET A 134 5.21 -12.67 -20.78
N GLN A 135 5.30 -13.79 -20.07
CA GLN A 135 4.42 -14.07 -18.93
C GLN A 135 4.67 -13.06 -17.78
N PRO A 136 3.63 -12.33 -17.29
CA PRO A 136 3.79 -11.25 -16.31
C PRO A 136 4.53 -11.64 -15.03
N ILE A 137 4.25 -12.83 -14.51
CA ILE A 137 4.85 -13.33 -13.27
C ILE A 137 6.37 -13.47 -13.43
N VAL A 138 6.84 -13.98 -14.57
CA VAL A 138 8.28 -14.17 -14.82
C VAL A 138 8.99 -12.83 -14.92
N VAL A 139 8.44 -11.90 -15.73
CA VAL A 139 9.02 -10.56 -15.90
C VAL A 139 9.10 -9.83 -14.56
N THR A 140 8.01 -9.79 -13.80
CA THR A 140 7.96 -9.02 -12.56
C THR A 140 8.75 -9.66 -11.41
N LEU A 141 8.88 -10.99 -11.37
CA LEU A 141 9.83 -11.66 -10.47
C LEU A 141 11.29 -11.35 -10.84
N SER A 142 11.64 -11.37 -12.13
CA SER A 142 12.99 -11.00 -12.57
C SER A 142 13.30 -9.55 -12.22
N THR A 143 12.38 -8.64 -12.51
CA THR A 143 12.49 -7.23 -12.13
C THR A 143 12.62 -7.06 -10.62
N MET A 144 11.82 -7.79 -9.83
CA MET A 144 11.91 -7.79 -8.36
C MET A 144 13.33 -8.14 -7.88
N PHE A 145 13.95 -9.20 -8.41
CA PHE A 145 15.32 -9.58 -8.02
C PHE A 145 16.37 -8.56 -8.48
N ILE A 146 16.24 -8.02 -9.69
CA ILE A 146 17.12 -6.97 -10.19
C ILE A 146 17.06 -5.75 -9.28
N LEU A 147 15.85 -5.26 -8.96
CA LEU A 147 15.66 -4.09 -8.12
C LEU A 147 16.16 -4.32 -6.69
N GLN A 148 15.99 -5.52 -6.13
CA GLN A 148 16.58 -5.86 -4.84
C GLN A 148 18.12 -5.82 -4.89
N GLY A 149 18.73 -6.36 -5.93
CA GLY A 149 20.18 -6.26 -6.12
C GLY A 149 20.64 -4.80 -6.24
N VAL A 150 19.94 -3.98 -7.02
CA VAL A 150 20.22 -2.54 -7.14
C VAL A 150 20.02 -1.82 -5.81
N THR A 151 18.99 -2.18 -5.05
CA THR A 151 18.74 -1.60 -3.72
C THR A 151 19.94 -1.83 -2.80
N LEU A 152 20.51 -3.03 -2.80
CA LEU A 152 21.71 -3.36 -2.02
C LEU A 152 22.97 -2.63 -2.50
N LEU A 153 23.06 -2.28 -3.79
CA LEU A 153 24.15 -1.45 -4.31
C LEU A 153 24.01 0.02 -3.91
N VAL A 154 22.78 0.52 -3.79
CA VAL A 154 22.49 1.88 -3.34
C VAL A 154 22.68 2.00 -1.82
N MET A 155 22.20 1.02 -1.07
CA MET A 155 22.25 0.97 0.37
C MET A 155 22.39 -0.48 0.86
N ASP A 156 23.60 -0.84 1.24
CA ASP A 156 24.00 -2.19 1.65
C ASP A 156 23.68 -2.48 3.13
N LYS A 157 23.52 -1.43 3.94
CA LYS A 157 23.21 -1.50 5.36
C LYS A 157 22.04 -0.58 5.74
N PRO A 158 21.21 -0.96 6.73
CA PRO A 158 20.17 -0.08 7.25
C PRO A 158 20.74 1.26 7.72
N GLY A 159 20.11 2.36 7.34
CA GLY A 159 20.53 3.70 7.74
C GLY A 159 20.02 4.77 6.78
N GLY A 160 20.77 5.86 6.68
CA GLY A 160 20.40 7.02 5.89
C GLY A 160 19.53 8.01 6.65
N PHE A 161 19.16 9.07 5.96
CA PHE A 161 18.36 10.16 6.49
C PHE A 161 17.17 10.40 5.57
N VAL A 162 15.97 10.49 6.15
CA VAL A 162 14.77 10.91 5.45
C VAL A 162 14.19 12.08 6.23
N SER A 163 13.98 13.22 5.55
CA SER A 163 13.47 14.42 6.22
C SER A 163 12.11 14.14 6.88
N PRO A 164 11.93 14.47 8.17
CA PRO A 164 10.62 14.39 8.83
C PRO A 164 9.54 15.21 8.12
N ASP A 165 9.94 16.24 7.37
CA ASP A 165 9.00 17.11 6.65
C ASP A 165 8.19 16.32 5.60
N LEU A 166 8.76 15.25 5.01
CA LEU A 166 8.02 14.32 4.14
C LEU A 166 6.86 13.66 4.89
N GLY A 167 7.11 13.20 6.11
CA GLY A 167 6.08 12.64 6.97
C GLY A 167 4.98 13.66 7.24
N THR A 168 5.36 14.87 7.69
CA THR A 168 4.37 15.92 8.00
C THR A 168 3.57 16.44 6.80
N PHE A 169 4.10 16.29 5.59
CA PHE A 169 3.42 16.73 4.37
C PHE A 169 2.42 15.68 3.86
N TYR A 170 2.69 14.39 4.06
CA TYR A 170 1.90 13.29 3.52
C TYR A 170 1.03 12.55 4.55
N LEU A 171 1.31 12.67 5.86
CA LEU A 171 0.63 11.98 6.97
C LEU A 171 0.17 12.98 8.04
#